data_AF-A0A091BVY6-F1
#
_entry.id   AF-A0A091BVY6-F1
#
_cell.length_a   1.000
_cell.length_b   1.000
_cell.length_c   1.000
_cell.angle_alpha   90.00
_cell.angle_beta   90.00
_cell.angle_gamma   90.00
#
_symmetry.space_group_name_H-M   'P 1'
#
loop_
_entity.id
_entity.type
_entity.pdbx_description
1 polymer ?
#
loop_
_entity_poly.entity_id
_entity_poly.type
_entity_poly.pdbx_seq_one_letter_code
_entity_poly.pdbx_strand_id
1 'polypeptide(L)'
;MDINQAYVAFSLYYATGEGVTIFVAIGSSASHAEKVFRENVPEFFHAGLQVFSWDEASSQFDEVKRYIPQPVIELLTTNPKGTTEYFSHTHYNLS
;
A
#
# COMPACT_ATOMS: atom_id res chain seq x y z
N MET A 1 11.92 5.66 9.53
CA MET A 1 12.04 6.10 8.12
C MET A 1 11.32 7.43 7.99
N ASP A 2 11.82 8.41 7.24
CA ASP A 2 11.02 9.61 6.92
C ASP A 2 9.90 9.19 5.96
N ILE A 3 8.67 9.69 6.14
CA ILE A 3 7.56 9.31 5.27
C ILE A 3 7.85 9.62 3.79
N ASN A 4 8.64 10.68 3.51
CA ASN A 4 9.07 11.02 2.15
C ASN A 4 10.06 10.00 1.55
N GLN A 5 10.56 9.06 2.35
CA GLN A 5 11.41 7.94 1.93
C GLN A 5 10.65 6.61 1.90
N ALA A 6 9.34 6.62 2.18
CA ALA A 6 8.51 5.43 2.16
C ALA A 6 8.18 5.01 0.73
N TYR A 7 7.99 3.70 0.56
CA TYR A 7 7.48 3.11 -0.66
C TYR A 7 6.18 2.39 -0.35
N VAL A 8 5.21 2.51 -1.25
CA VAL A 8 3.88 1.92 -1.12
C VAL A 8 3.69 0.90 -2.24
N ALA A 9 3.57 -0.37 -1.86
CA ALA A 9 3.11 -1.44 -2.73
C ALA A 9 1.59 -1.55 -2.65
N PHE A 10 0.92 -1.48 -3.79
CA PHE A 10 -0.52 -1.35 -3.89
C PHE A 10 -1.09 -2.32 -4.91
N SER A 11 -2.26 -2.89 -4.62
CA SER A 11 -3.05 -3.57 -5.62
C SER A 11 -4.54 -3.35 -5.40
N LEU A 12 -5.24 -3.10 -6.49
CA LEU A 12 -6.69 -2.90 -6.54
C LEU A 12 -7.29 -3.94 -7.47
N TYR A 13 -8.14 -4.79 -6.93
CA TYR A 13 -8.79 -5.86 -7.66
C TYR A 13 -10.32 -5.67 -7.65
N TYR A 14 -10.90 -5.69 -8.84
CA TYR A 14 -12.35 -5.65 -9.05
C TYR A 14 -12.86 -7.03 -9.40
N ALA A 15 -13.75 -7.56 -8.56
CA ALA A 15 -14.48 -8.79 -8.80
C ALA A 15 -15.93 -8.45 -9.18
N THR A 16 -16.27 -8.59 -10.46
CA THR A 16 -17.61 -8.28 -10.97
C THR A 16 -18.67 -9.07 -10.20
N GLY A 17 -19.56 -8.36 -9.50
CA GLY A 17 -20.66 -8.95 -8.73
C GLY A 17 -20.28 -9.45 -7.33
N GLU A 18 -19.01 -9.41 -6.95
CA GLU A 18 -18.54 -9.84 -5.62
C GLU A 18 -18.06 -8.65 -4.77
N GLY A 19 -17.28 -7.74 -5.36
CA GLY A 19 -16.78 -6.58 -4.61
C GLY A 19 -15.46 -6.04 -5.14
N VAL A 20 -14.83 -5.23 -4.31
CA VAL A 20 -13.49 -4.68 -4.56
C VAL A 20 -12.58 -5.06 -3.40
N THR A 21 -11.39 -5.53 -3.74
CA THR A 21 -10.35 -5.86 -2.78
C THR A 21 -9.15 -4.96 -3.01
N ILE A 22 -8.69 -4.31 -1.94
CA ILE A 22 -7.56 -3.38 -1.93
C ILE A 22 -6.50 -3.94 -1.00
N PHE A 23 -5.25 -3.94 -1.47
CA PHE A 23 -4.08 -4.27 -0.68
C PHE A 23 -3.12 -3.08 -0.65
N VAL A 24 -2.62 -2.76 0.54
CA VAL A 24 -1.61 -1.73 0.76
C VAL A 24 -0.51 -2.32 1.62
N ALA A 25 0.72 -2.24 1.15
CA ALA A 25 1.92 -2.52 1.92
C ALA A 25 2.85 -1.30 1.86
N ILE A 26 3.50 -0.98 2.97
CA ILE A 26 4.43 0.15 3.08
C ILE A 26 5.77 -0.36 3.58
N GLY A 27 6.86 0.06 2.93
CA GLY A 27 8.21 -0.32 3.29
C GLY A 27 9.22 0.79 3.05
N SER A 28 10.47 0.51 3.45
CA SER A 28 11.58 1.48 3.41
C SER A 28 12.39 1.54 2.12
N SER A 29 12.01 0.71 1.17
CA SER A 29 12.52 0.71 -0.20
C SER A 29 11.47 0.05 -1.08
N ALA A 30 11.55 0.23 -2.40
CA ALA A 30 10.64 -0.44 -3.33
C ALA A 30 10.64 -1.96 -3.13
N SER A 31 11.83 -2.57 -3.02
CA SER A 31 11.97 -4.01 -2.78
C SER A 31 11.44 -4.45 -1.42
N HIS A 32 11.55 -3.61 -0.39
CA HIS A 32 11.01 -3.91 0.93
C HIS A 32 9.48 -3.88 0.89
N ALA A 33 8.87 -2.84 0.31
CA ALA A 33 7.41 -2.76 0.17
C ALA A 33 6.84 -3.91 -0.67
N GLU A 34 7.49 -4.26 -1.78
CA GLU A 34 7.12 -5.40 -2.61
C GLU A 34 7.26 -6.73 -1.86
N LYS A 35 8.32 -6.91 -1.08
CA LYS A 35 8.49 -8.10 -0.24
C LYS A 35 7.33 -8.24 0.75
N VAL A 36 7.04 -7.18 1.53
CA VAL A 36 5.93 -7.17 2.50
C VAL A 36 4.61 -7.49 1.80
N PHE A 37 4.37 -6.93 0.61
CA PHE A 37 3.20 -7.25 -0.19
C PHE A 37 3.13 -8.74 -0.55
N ARG A 38 4.18 -9.29 -1.16
CA ARG A 38 4.19 -10.67 -1.66
C ARG A 38 4.10 -11.71 -0.55
N GLU A 39 4.61 -11.41 0.63
CA GLU A 39 4.52 -12.27 1.82
C GLU A 39 3.10 -12.33 2.41
N ASN A 40 2.30 -11.28 2.21
CA ASN A 40 0.96 -11.16 2.82
C ASN A 40 -0.20 -11.32 1.83
N VAL A 41 0.03 -11.12 0.54
CA VAL A 41 -1.00 -11.13 -0.50
C VAL A 41 -0.93 -12.44 -1.30
N PRO A 42 -2.05 -13.13 -1.58
CA PRO A 42 -2.06 -14.32 -2.44
C PRO A 42 -1.55 -14.01 -3.86
N GLU A 43 -0.81 -14.96 -4.46
CA GLU A 43 -0.18 -14.82 -5.78
C GLU A 43 -1.14 -14.36 -6.88
N PHE A 44 -2.41 -14.79 -6.81
CA PHE A 44 -3.47 -14.38 -7.74
C PHE A 44 -3.59 -12.86 -7.88
N PHE A 45 -3.39 -12.10 -6.79
CA PHE A 45 -3.51 -10.64 -6.79
C PHE A 45 -2.20 -9.93 -7.14
N HIS A 46 -1.09 -10.65 -7.33
CA HIS A 46 0.21 -10.03 -7.63
C HIS A 46 0.26 -9.40 -9.01
N ALA A 47 -0.59 -9.82 -9.94
CA ALA A 47 -0.64 -9.26 -11.30
C ALA A 47 -1.00 -7.77 -11.32
N GLY A 48 -1.75 -7.30 -10.33
CA GLY A 48 -2.13 -5.90 -10.18
C GLY A 48 -1.21 -5.10 -9.24
N LEU A 49 -0.04 -5.63 -8.89
CA LEU A 49 0.90 -4.97 -7.99
C LEU A 49 1.55 -3.77 -8.68
N GLN A 50 1.46 -2.61 -8.04
CA GLN A 50 2.18 -1.39 -8.37
C GLN A 50 2.98 -0.93 -7.16
N VAL A 51 4.12 -0.28 -7.38
CA VAL A 51 4.96 0.25 -6.29
C VAL A 51 5.24 1.72 -6.57
N PHE A 52 4.97 2.57 -5.58
CA PHE A 52 5.12 4.02 -5.66
C PHE A 52 6.11 4.52 -4.60
N SER A 53 6.88 5.55 -4.93
CA SER A 53 7.61 6.33 -3.92
C SER A 53 6.66 7.36 -3.28
N TRP A 54 6.78 7.61 -1.98
CA TRP A 54 5.87 8.52 -1.26
C TRP A 54 5.85 9.95 -1.83
N ASP A 55 7.02 10.41 -2.27
CA ASP A 55 7.29 11.72 -2.86
C ASP A 55 7.01 11.80 -4.37
N GLU A 56 6.56 10.70 -4.99
CA GLU A 56 6.25 10.66 -6.41
C GLU A 56 5.05 11.58 -6.73
N ALA A 57 5.26 12.49 -7.68
CA ALA A 57 4.19 13.32 -8.22
C ALA A 57 3.38 12.54 -9.26
N SER A 58 2.36 11.82 -8.79
CA SER A 58 1.50 10.95 -9.61
C SER A 58 0.04 11.08 -9.19
N SER A 59 -0.83 11.44 -10.13
CA SER A 59 -2.27 11.53 -9.88
C SER A 59 -2.88 10.19 -9.50
N GLN A 60 -2.31 9.08 -10.01
CA GLN A 60 -2.68 7.73 -9.61
C GLN A 60 -2.31 7.48 -8.15
N PHE A 61 -1.11 7.89 -7.74
CA PHE A 61 -0.67 7.67 -6.36
C PHE A 61 -1.41 8.57 -5.35
N ASP A 62 -1.81 9.78 -5.76
CA ASP A 62 -2.69 10.63 -4.95
C ASP A 62 -4.05 9.98 -4.65
N GLU A 63 -4.55 9.16 -5.58
CA GLU A 63 -5.74 8.34 -5.35
C GLU A 63 -5.45 7.17 -4.40
N VAL A 64 -4.31 6.49 -4.57
CA VAL A 64 -3.86 5.40 -3.68
C VAL A 64 -3.74 5.87 -2.22
N LYS A 65 -3.19 7.07 -1.99
CA LYS A 65 -3.05 7.65 -0.64
C LYS A 65 -4.38 7.73 0.12
N ARG A 66 -5.51 7.83 -0.57
CA ARG A 66 -6.86 7.88 0.06
C ARG A 66 -7.26 6.57 0.72
N TYR A 67 -6.64 5.46 0.33
CA TYR A 67 -6.89 4.14 0.93
C TYR A 67 -5.99 3.85 2.13
N ILE A 68 -5.02 4.72 2.44
CA ILE A 68 -4.13 4.58 3.58
C ILE A 68 -4.77 5.28 4.79
N PRO A 69 -5.03 4.59 5.91
CA PRO A 69 -5.63 5.22 7.07
C PRO A 69 -4.75 6.34 7.63
N GLN A 70 -5.35 7.49 7.96
CA GLN A 70 -4.64 8.65 8.51
C GLN A 70 -3.73 8.30 9.72
N PRO A 71 -4.13 7.45 10.69
CA PRO A 71 -3.25 7.07 11.79
C PRO A 71 -1.96 6.37 11.35
N VAL A 72 -1.98 5.66 10.22
CA VAL A 72 -0.79 5.01 9.66
C VAL A 72 0.17 6.06 9.08
N ILE A 73 -0.36 7.07 8.40
CA ILE A 73 0.41 8.21 7.89
C ILE A 73 1.08 8.94 9.04
N GLU A 74 0.34 9.22 10.12
CA GLU A 74 0.85 9.86 11.33
C GLU A 74 1.94 9.01 12.01
N LEU A 75 1.72 7.71 12.13
CA LEU A 75 2.70 6.78 12.68
C LEU A 75 3.98 6.76 11.86
N LEU A 76 3.88 6.76 10.53
CA LEU A 76 5.05 6.81 9.64
C LEU A 76 5.79 8.15 9.71
N THR A 77 5.06 9.25 9.93
CA THR A 77 5.65 10.59 10.06
C THR A 77 6.39 10.76 11.40
N THR A 78 5.90 10.12 12.45
CA THR A 78 6.40 10.28 13.82
C THR A 78 7.43 9.23 14.24
N ASN A 79 7.61 8.15 13.46
CA ASN A 79 8.48 7.05 13.86
C ASN A 79 9.99 7.41 13.74
N PRO A 80 10.79 7.24 14.81
CA PRO A 80 12.23 7.39 14.73
C PRO A 80 12.86 6.33 13.80
N LYS A 81 14.09 6.58 13.36
CA LYS A 81 14.81 5.79 12.35
C LYS A 81 14.84 4.27 12.68
N GLY A 82 13.92 3.53 12.05
CA GLY A 82 13.87 2.06 11.97
C GLY A 82 13.13 1.60 10.70
N THR A 83 13.07 0.28 10.48
CA THR A 83 12.31 -0.38 9.40
C THR A 83 10.84 -0.49 9.80
N THR A 84 10.12 0.63 9.73
CA THR A 84 8.67 0.61 9.88
C THR A 84 8.06 0.02 8.61
N GLU A 85 7.34 -1.08 8.76
CA GLU A 85 6.48 -1.65 7.73
C GLU A 85 5.02 -1.57 8.15
N TYR A 86 4.13 -1.59 7.16
CA TYR A 86 2.70 -1.66 7.40
C TYR A 86 2.06 -2.50 6.30
N PHE A 87 1.05 -3.28 6.65
CA PHE A 87 0.21 -4.00 5.70
C PHE A 87 -1.25 -3.88 6.10
N SER A 88 -2.11 -3.67 5.11
CA SER A 88 -3.55 -3.80 5.28
C SER A 88 -4.22 -4.31 4.02
N HIS A 89 -5.34 -4.99 4.23
CA HIS A 89 -6.30 -5.26 3.17
C HIS A 89 -7.66 -4.67 3.55
N THR A 90 -8.40 -4.23 2.54
CA THR A 90 -9.78 -3.81 2.66
C THR A 90 -10.59 -4.52 1.59
N HIS A 91 -11.72 -5.10 1.97
CA HIS A 91 -12.70 -5.63 1.03
C HIS A 91 -14.04 -4.95 1.27
N TYR A 92 -14.70 -4.51 0.20
CA TYR A 92 -16.07 -4.00 0.27
C TYR A 92 -16.91 -4.55 -0.88
N ASN A 93 -18.16 -4.87 -0.55
CA ASN A 93 -19.14 -5.33 -1.52
C ASN A 93 -19.65 -4.16 -2.36
N LEU A 94 -20.03 -4.44 -3.59
CA LEU A 94 -20.68 -3.48 -4.50
C LEU A 94 -22.22 -3.56 -4.44
N SER A 95 -22.76 -4.33 -3.50
CA SER A 95 -24.19 -4.56 -3.27
C SER A 95 -24.66 -4.10 -1.89
#